data_AF-A0A432WDD0-F1
#
_entry.id   AF-A0A432WDD0-F1
#
_cell.length_a   1.000
_cell.length_b   1.000
_cell.length_c   1.000
_cell.angle_alpha   90.00
_cell.angle_beta   90.00
_cell.angle_gamma   90.00
#
_symmetry.space_group_name_H-M   'P 1'
#
loop_
_entity.id
_entity.type
_entity.pdbx_description
1 polymer ?
#
loop_
_entity_poly.entity_id
_entity_poly.type
_entity_poly.pdbx_seq_one_letter_code
_entity_poly.pdbx_strand_id
1 'polypeptide(L)'
;MKSSEQPRANSLKIPILVVAGALVLLVLAWLPGQQLPMQQRPYVDVQISYDSGNRRLAQVADDLRYRMNTHHGYRLLTENMVIPEEYLLHDVVIELNEEAGTLYLRALVDNQPIEVNGPAGAASSLSAKLFSLINSTLEQA
;
A
#
# COMPACT_ATOMS: atom_id res chain seq x y z
N MET A 1 64.48 -51.28 14.92
CA MET A 1 63.30 -50.76 14.19
C MET A 1 62.19 -50.53 15.20
N LYS A 2 61.85 -49.27 15.49
CA LYS A 2 60.63 -48.91 16.23
C LYS A 2 60.09 -47.64 15.58
N SER A 3 59.01 -47.81 14.82
CA SER A 3 58.29 -46.74 14.13
C SER A 3 57.53 -45.94 15.18
N SER A 4 57.83 -44.64 15.30
CA SER A 4 57.09 -43.70 16.13
C SER A 4 55.91 -43.17 15.33
N GLU A 5 54.71 -43.70 15.57
CA GLU A 5 53.46 -43.12 15.08
C GLU A 5 53.24 -41.72 15.71
N GLN A 6 53.11 -40.70 14.86
CA GLN A 6 52.62 -39.39 15.27
C GLN A 6 51.12 -39.45 15.59
N PRO A 7 50.64 -38.91 16.72
CA PRO A 7 49.21 -38.81 16.97
C PRO A 7 48.60 -37.70 16.09
N ARG A 8 47.49 -38.06 15.43
CA ARG A 8 46.71 -37.22 14.51
C ARG A 8 46.15 -35.99 15.23
N ALA A 9 46.74 -34.82 14.98
CA ALA A 9 46.32 -33.51 15.50
C ALA A 9 45.01 -32.95 14.87
N ASN A 10 44.07 -33.83 14.52
CA ASN A 10 42.85 -33.48 13.80
C ASN A 10 41.56 -33.73 14.62
N SER A 11 41.61 -34.37 15.79
CA SER A 11 40.40 -34.69 16.56
C SER A 11 39.86 -33.54 17.42
N LEU A 12 40.70 -32.59 17.85
CA LEU A 12 40.27 -31.45 18.68
C LEU A 12 39.77 -30.24 17.88
N LYS A 13 40.12 -30.12 16.59
CA LYS A 13 39.74 -28.94 15.78
C LYS A 13 38.27 -28.96 15.36
N ILE A 14 37.74 -30.16 15.12
CA ILE A 14 36.36 -30.40 14.71
C ILE A 14 35.35 -29.96 15.80
N PRO A 15 35.48 -30.36 17.08
CA PRO A 15 34.53 -29.93 18.11
C PRO A 15 34.58 -28.41 18.35
N ILE A 16 35.75 -27.78 18.24
CA ILE A 16 35.89 -26.32 18.41
C ILE A 16 35.14 -25.57 17.31
N LEU A 17 35.25 -26.02 16.05
CA LEU A 17 34.53 -25.41 14.93
C LEU A 17 33.01 -25.56 15.05
N VAL A 18 32.54 -26.70 15.54
CA VAL A 18 31.10 -26.94 15.77
C VAL A 18 30.57 -26.04 16.88
N VAL A 19 31.30 -25.89 17.98
CA VAL A 19 30.90 -25.02 19.10
C VAL A 19 30.95 -23.54 18.69
N ALA A 20 31.98 -23.12 17.96
CA ALA A 20 32.06 -21.76 17.42
C ALA A 20 30.92 -21.45 16.45
N GLY A 21 30.59 -22.38 15.55
CA GLY A 21 29.46 -22.24 14.63
C GLY A 21 28.12 -22.17 15.35
N ALA A 22 27.90 -23.02 16.35
CA ALA A 22 26.69 -22.99 17.17
C ALA A 22 26.55 -21.68 17.95
N LEU A 23 27.63 -21.15 18.51
CA LEU A 23 27.64 -19.85 19.21
C LEU A 23 27.30 -18.70 18.28
N VAL A 24 27.86 -18.67 17.06
CA VAL A 24 27.54 -17.63 16.07
C VAL A 24 26.07 -17.70 15.68
N LEU A 25 25.52 -18.89 15.43
CA LEU A 25 24.10 -19.05 15.13
C LEU A 25 23.21 -18.62 16.32
N LEU A 26 23.65 -18.86 17.55
CA LEU A 26 22.92 -18.46 18.75
C LEU A 26 22.90 -16.93 18.93
N VAL A 27 24.00 -16.25 18.61
CA VAL A 27 24.08 -14.78 18.61
C VAL A 27 23.20 -14.19 17.50
N LEU A 28 23.21 -14.78 16.30
CA LEU A 28 22.35 -14.35 15.21
C LEU A 28 20.86 -14.59 15.49
N ALA A 29 20.51 -15.65 16.22
CA ALA A 29 19.14 -15.92 16.66
C ALA A 29 18.63 -14.93 17.72
N TRP A 30 19.54 -14.28 18.45
CA TRP A 30 19.23 -13.24 19.44
C TRP A 30 19.24 -11.82 18.85
N LEU A 31 19.59 -11.64 17.58
CA LEU A 31 19.36 -10.37 16.91
C LEU A 31 17.84 -10.17 16.83
N PRO A 32 17.29 -9.09 17.42
CA PRO A 32 15.88 -8.78 17.22
C PRO A 32 15.67 -8.67 15.72
N GLY A 33 14.81 -9.54 15.17
CA GLY A 33 14.43 -9.45 13.76
C GLY A 33 14.00 -8.02 13.51
N GLN A 34 14.64 -7.35 12.55
CA GLN A 34 14.18 -6.04 12.10
C GLN A 34 12.74 -6.24 11.68
N GLN A 35 11.81 -5.74 12.50
CA GLN A 35 10.42 -5.63 12.12
C GLN A 35 10.44 -4.66 10.95
N LEU A 36 10.38 -5.22 9.73
CA LEU A 36 9.98 -4.45 8.55
C LEU A 36 8.76 -3.64 9.00
N PRO A 37 8.74 -2.31 8.79
CA PRO A 37 7.58 -1.52 9.17
C PRO A 37 6.37 -2.22 8.57
N MET A 38 5.46 -2.71 9.41
CA MET A 38 4.18 -3.21 8.90
C MET A 38 3.59 -2.02 8.17
N GLN A 39 3.45 -2.14 6.85
CA GLN A 39 2.87 -1.10 6.02
C GLN A 39 1.43 -0.93 6.51
N GLN A 40 1.23 0.03 7.40
CA GLN A 40 -0.07 0.30 8.01
C GLN A 40 -0.95 0.83 6.89
N ARG A 41 -2.11 0.18 6.69
CA ARG A 41 -3.07 0.65 5.70
C ARG A 41 -3.69 1.94 6.22
N PRO A 42 -3.56 3.08 5.50
CA PRO A 42 -4.12 4.34 5.95
C PRO A 42 -5.64 4.29 6.02
N TYR A 43 -6.23 5.15 6.86
CA TYR A 43 -7.67 5.38 6.84
C TYR A 43 -7.99 6.48 5.83
N VAL A 44 -9.07 6.31 5.08
CA VAL A 44 -9.46 7.24 4.01
C VAL A 44 -10.93 7.60 4.15
N ASP A 45 -11.22 8.91 4.22
CA ASP A 45 -12.56 9.44 4.01
C ASP A 45 -12.73 9.82 2.52
N VAL A 46 -13.85 9.44 1.92
CA VAL A 46 -14.09 9.65 0.48
C VAL A 46 -15.38 10.40 0.27
N GLN A 47 -15.27 11.56 -0.38
CA GLN A 47 -16.40 12.39 -0.74
C GLN A 47 -16.44 12.56 -2.25
N ILE A 48 -17.60 12.36 -2.87
CA ILE A 48 -17.78 12.46 -4.32
C ILE A 48 -18.91 13.45 -4.60
N SER A 49 -18.56 14.55 -5.28
CA SER A 49 -19.46 15.61 -5.69
C SER A 49 -19.69 15.56 -7.21
N TYR A 50 -20.95 15.60 -7.62
CA TYR A 50 -21.35 15.60 -9.02
C TYR A 50 -22.79 16.12 -9.18
N ASP A 51 -23.15 16.56 -10.38
CA ASP A 51 -24.55 16.84 -10.72
C ASP A 51 -25.36 15.54 -10.80
N SER A 52 -26.20 15.30 -9.80
CA SER A 52 -27.10 14.13 -9.73
C SER A 52 -28.12 14.06 -10.87
N GLY A 53 -28.38 15.17 -11.58
CA GLY A 53 -29.22 15.20 -12.78
C GLY A 53 -28.56 14.57 -14.01
N ASN A 54 -27.22 14.48 -14.04
CA ASN A 54 -26.48 13.88 -15.15
C ASN A 54 -26.25 12.38 -14.90
N ARG A 55 -27.01 11.54 -15.62
CA ARG A 55 -26.90 10.08 -15.54
C ARG A 55 -25.49 9.55 -15.81
N ARG A 56 -24.72 10.21 -16.66
CA ARG A 56 -23.36 9.77 -16.99
C ARG A 56 -22.41 10.02 -15.81
N LEU A 57 -22.50 11.19 -15.19
CA LEU A 57 -21.73 11.49 -13.98
C LEU A 57 -22.10 10.55 -12.83
N ALA A 58 -23.39 10.20 -12.69
CA ALA A 58 -23.82 9.19 -11.73
C ALA A 58 -23.15 7.83 -11.98
N GLN A 59 -23.09 7.36 -13.24
CA GLN A 59 -22.41 6.10 -13.58
C GLN A 59 -20.91 6.15 -13.28
N VAL A 60 -20.25 7.28 -13.55
CA VAL A 60 -18.83 7.48 -13.22
C VAL A 60 -18.61 7.47 -11.71
N ALA A 61 -19.48 8.15 -10.95
CA ALA A 61 -19.44 8.16 -9.49
C ALA A 61 -19.62 6.75 -8.92
N ASP A 62 -20.57 5.97 -9.44
CA ASP A 62 -20.83 4.61 -8.97
C ASP A 62 -19.67 3.65 -9.27
N ASP A 63 -19.06 3.74 -10.46
CA ASP A 63 -17.86 2.96 -10.80
C ASP A 63 -16.67 3.35 -9.90
N LEU A 64 -16.48 4.64 -9.62
CA LEU A 64 -15.46 5.10 -8.68
C LEU A 64 -15.72 4.58 -7.26
N ARG A 65 -16.94 4.71 -6.73
CA ARG A 65 -17.31 4.14 -5.42
C ARG A 65 -17.04 2.65 -5.37
N TYR A 66 -17.46 1.91 -6.39
CA TYR A 66 -17.24 0.47 -6.47
C TYR A 66 -15.76 0.12 -6.41
N ARG A 67 -14.91 0.79 -7.19
CA ARG A 67 -13.46 0.55 -7.22
C ARG A 67 -12.79 0.93 -5.90
N MET A 68 -13.13 2.10 -5.38
CA MET A 68 -12.66 2.58 -4.09
C MET A 68 -13.02 1.56 -3.00
N ASN A 69 -14.22 0.96 -3.02
CA ASN A 69 -14.64 -0.02 -2.01
C ASN A 69 -14.03 -1.42 -2.17
N THR A 70 -13.61 -1.83 -3.38
CA THR A 70 -13.26 -3.24 -3.66
C THR A 70 -11.80 -3.47 -4.04
N HIS A 71 -11.09 -2.45 -4.52
CA HIS A 71 -9.74 -2.60 -5.10
C HIS A 71 -8.67 -1.75 -4.40
N HIS A 72 -8.91 -1.32 -3.17
CA HIS A 72 -8.06 -0.40 -2.43
C HIS A 72 -6.94 -1.05 -1.59
N GLY A 73 -5.83 -0.32 -1.41
CA GLY A 73 -4.77 -0.63 -0.44
C GLY A 73 -5.01 -0.03 0.97
N TYR A 74 -6.08 0.75 1.14
CA TYR A 74 -6.40 1.50 2.36
C TYR A 74 -7.63 0.95 3.10
N ARG A 75 -8.03 1.60 4.20
CA ARG A 75 -9.25 1.33 4.96
C ARG A 75 -10.22 2.49 4.79
N LEU A 76 -11.41 2.24 4.25
CA LEU A 76 -12.44 3.26 4.17
C LEU A 76 -13.04 3.57 5.54
N LEU A 77 -13.22 4.85 5.82
CA LEU A 77 -14.00 5.29 6.96
C LEU A 77 -15.47 4.91 6.75
N THR A 78 -16.11 4.40 7.79
CA THR A 78 -17.55 4.13 7.83
C THR A 78 -18.17 4.94 8.97
N GLU A 79 -19.47 5.25 8.89
CA GLU A 79 -20.17 6.26 9.73
C GLU A 79 -20.06 6.10 11.26
N ASN A 80 -19.40 5.09 11.80
CA ASN A 80 -19.22 4.90 13.25
C ASN A 80 -17.81 4.43 13.63
N MET A 81 -16.82 4.66 12.76
CA MET A 81 -15.45 4.20 12.98
C MET A 81 -14.63 5.27 13.71
N VAL A 82 -14.15 4.92 14.91
CA VAL A 82 -13.14 5.73 15.62
C VAL A 82 -11.77 5.33 15.09
N ILE A 83 -11.05 6.28 14.52
CA ILE A 83 -9.68 6.10 14.05
C ILE A 83 -8.77 6.09 15.28
N PRO A 84 -7.96 5.05 15.52
CA PRO A 84 -7.00 5.07 16.62
C PRO A 84 -5.95 6.16 16.39
N GLU A 85 -5.50 6.85 17.44
CA GLU A 85 -4.62 8.04 17.36
C GLU A 85 -3.30 7.82 16.63
N GLU A 86 -2.86 6.56 16.52
CA GLU A 86 -1.64 6.14 15.84
C GLU A 86 -1.75 6.06 14.31
N TYR A 87 -2.95 6.19 13.74
CA TYR A 87 -3.17 6.09 12.29
C TYR A 87 -3.42 7.45 11.65
N LEU A 88 -2.90 7.59 10.42
CA LEU A 88 -3.15 8.73 9.55
C LEU A 88 -4.51 8.60 8.86
N LEU A 89 -5.29 9.68 8.88
CA LEU A 89 -6.49 9.85 8.07
C LEU A 89 -6.14 10.71 6.85
N HIS A 90 -6.49 10.22 5.66
CA HIS A 90 -6.42 10.97 4.41
C HIS A 90 -7.82 11.33 3.95
N ASP A 91 -7.98 12.56 3.48
CA ASP A 91 -9.23 13.02 2.90
C ASP A 91 -9.13 12.99 1.37
N VAL A 92 -10.09 12.30 0.73
CA VAL A 92 -10.19 12.19 -0.73
C VAL A 92 -11.48 12.84 -1.20
N VAL A 93 -11.37 14.03 -1.80
CA VAL A 93 -12.51 14.75 -2.37
C VAL A 93 -12.47 14.62 -3.89
N ILE A 94 -13.50 14.04 -4.47
CA ILE A 94 -13.64 13.81 -5.91
C ILE A 94 -14.74 14.71 -6.47
N GLU A 95 -14.41 15.51 -7.48
CA GLU A 95 -15.32 16.38 -8.22
C GLU A 95 -15.46 15.85 -9.64
N LEU A 96 -16.71 15.59 -10.06
CA LEU A 96 -17.02 15.13 -11.42
C LEU A 96 -17.86 16.19 -12.13
N ASN A 97 -17.39 16.62 -13.29
CA ASN A 97 -18.09 17.57 -14.13
C ASN A 97 -18.12 17.11 -15.60
N GLU A 98 -19.11 17.59 -16.34
CA GLU A 98 -19.19 17.42 -17.79
C GLU A 98 -19.44 18.76 -18.47
N GLU A 99 -18.58 19.11 -19.44
CA GLU A 99 -18.73 20.31 -20.22
C GLU A 99 -18.45 20.01 -21.70
N ALA A 100 -19.39 20.41 -22.58
CA ALA A 100 -19.28 20.24 -24.03
C ALA A 100 -18.90 18.80 -24.49
N GLY A 101 -19.40 17.76 -23.78
CA GLY A 101 -19.11 16.35 -24.08
C GLY A 101 -17.74 15.85 -23.61
N THR A 102 -17.01 16.68 -22.87
CA THR A 102 -15.77 16.31 -22.16
C THR A 102 -16.10 16.09 -20.69
N LEU A 103 -15.61 14.98 -20.15
CA LEU A 103 -15.67 14.68 -18.72
C LEU A 103 -14.40 15.22 -18.05
N TYR A 104 -14.62 15.89 -16.92
CA TYR A 104 -13.58 16.44 -16.05
C TYR A 104 -13.68 15.74 -14.70
N LEU A 105 -12.70 14.89 -14.40
CA LEU A 105 -12.65 14.15 -13.15
C LEU A 105 -11.46 14.67 -12.36
N ARG A 106 -11.73 15.28 -11.20
CA ARG A 106 -10.72 15.86 -10.33
C ARG A 106 -10.79 15.19 -8.97
N ALA A 107 -9.65 14.88 -8.38
CA ALA A 107 -9.54 14.44 -7.01
C ALA A 107 -8.53 15.30 -6.25
N LEU A 108 -8.77 15.50 -4.97
CA LEU A 108 -7.84 16.09 -4.02
C LEU A 108 -7.55 15.03 -2.97
N VAL A 109 -6.29 14.60 -2.87
CA VAL A 109 -5.79 13.68 -1.84
C VAL A 109 -4.82 14.48 -0.97
N ASP A 110 -5.19 14.79 0.27
CA ASP A 110 -4.41 15.66 1.17
C ASP A 110 -3.91 16.97 0.50
N ASN A 111 -4.82 17.66 -0.19
CA ASN A 111 -4.54 18.85 -1.00
C ASN A 111 -3.63 18.65 -2.22
N GLN A 112 -3.28 17.42 -2.59
CA GLN A 112 -2.63 17.13 -3.86
C GLN A 112 -3.68 16.91 -4.97
N PRO A 113 -3.73 17.79 -5.99
CA PRO A 113 -4.70 17.66 -7.07
C PRO A 113 -4.29 16.58 -8.08
N ILE A 114 -5.27 15.75 -8.45
CA ILE A 114 -5.16 14.72 -9.49
C ILE A 114 -6.28 14.97 -10.49
N GLU A 115 -5.95 15.12 -11.77
CA GLU A 115 -6.93 15.44 -12.80
C GLU A 115 -6.86 14.47 -13.98
N VAL A 116 -8.03 14.02 -14.41
CA VAL A 116 -8.21 13.11 -15.54
C VAL A 116 -9.37 13.61 -16.39
N ASN A 117 -9.04 14.09 -17.58
CA ASN A 117 -10.02 14.67 -18.50
C ASN A 117 -10.06 13.87 -19.80
N GLY A 118 -11.23 13.78 -20.43
CA GLY A 118 -11.37 13.09 -21.70
C GLY A 118 -12.79 13.08 -22.25
N PRO A 119 -13.00 12.53 -23.46
CA PRO A 119 -14.32 12.49 -24.07
C PRO A 119 -15.27 11.61 -23.24
N ALA A 120 -16.56 11.97 -23.23
CA ALA A 120 -17.58 11.24 -22.49
C ALA A 120 -17.67 9.74 -22.82
N GLY A 121 -17.33 9.34 -24.05
CA GLY A 121 -17.28 7.94 -24.47
C GLY A 121 -16.19 7.11 -23.76
N ALA A 122 -15.21 7.75 -23.13
CA ALA A 122 -14.13 7.10 -22.39
C ALA A 122 -14.39 7.03 -20.87
N ALA A 123 -15.61 7.30 -20.41
CA ALA A 123 -15.98 7.39 -19.00
C ALA A 123 -15.37 6.31 -18.10
N SER A 124 -15.53 5.03 -18.47
CA SER A 124 -15.00 3.89 -17.70
C SER A 124 -13.47 3.84 -17.64
N SER A 125 -12.80 4.26 -18.70
CA SER A 125 -11.32 4.34 -18.71
C SER A 125 -10.83 5.52 -17.86
N LEU A 126 -11.56 6.64 -17.85
CA LEU A 126 -11.23 7.82 -17.05
C LEU A 126 -11.42 7.55 -15.56
N SER A 127 -12.51 6.90 -15.15
CA SER A 127 -12.75 6.50 -13.76
C SER A 127 -11.69 5.51 -13.27
N ALA A 128 -11.35 4.50 -14.09
CA ALA A 128 -10.29 3.55 -13.76
C ALA A 128 -8.92 4.23 -13.62
N LYS A 129 -8.60 5.19 -14.50
CA LYS A 129 -7.35 5.95 -14.44
C LYS A 129 -7.30 6.84 -13.20
N LEU A 130 -8.36 7.57 -12.90
CA LEU A 130 -8.42 8.42 -11.70
C LEU A 130 -8.23 7.57 -10.43
N PHE A 131 -8.95 6.45 -10.32
CA PHE A 131 -8.80 5.52 -9.20
C PHE A 131 -7.36 5.03 -9.02
N SER A 132 -6.70 4.61 -10.10
CA SER A 132 -5.30 4.16 -10.06
C SER A 132 -4.36 5.26 -9.55
N LEU A 133 -4.57 6.50 -9.99
CA LEU A 133 -3.79 7.65 -9.53
C LEU A 133 -4.02 7.95 -8.05
N ILE A 134 -5.28 7.94 -7.59
CA ILE A 134 -5.61 8.13 -6.16
C ILE A 134 -4.90 7.07 -5.31
N ASN A 135 -4.97 5.79 -5.68
CA ASN A 135 -4.29 4.72 -4.97
C ASN A 135 -2.77 4.93 -4.93
N SER A 136 -2.17 5.27 -6.07
CA SER A 136 -0.72 5.51 -6.14
C SER A 136 -0.27 6.68 -5.27
N THR A 137 -1.09 7.73 -5.16
CA THR A 137 -0.83 8.86 -4.27
C THR A 137 -0.94 8.44 -2.80
N LEU A 138 -1.97 7.68 -2.43
CA LEU A 138 -2.15 7.19 -1.06
C LEU A 138 -1.06 6.20 -0.62
N GLU A 139 -0.47 5.45 -1.54
CA GLU A 139 0.66 4.55 -1.26
C GLU A 139 1.98 5.30 -1.01
N GLN A 140 2.06 6.58 -1.42
CA GLN A 140 3.25 7.42 -1.28
C GLN A 140 3.17 8.43 -0.13
N ALA A 141 1.96 8.65 0.41
CA ALA A 141 1.69 9.56 1.52
C ALA A 141 1.99 8.91 2.88
#